data_AF-A0A1N6GV02-F1
#
_entry.id   AF-A0A1N6GV02-F1
#
_cell.length_a   1.000
_cell.length_b   1.000
_cell.length_c   1.000
_cell.angle_alpha   90.00
_cell.angle_beta   90.00
_cell.angle_gamma   90.00
#
_symmetry.space_group_name_H-M   'P 1'
#
loop_
_entity.id
_entity.type
_entity.pdbx_description
1 polymer ?
#
loop_
_entity_poly.entity_id
_entity_poly.type
_entity_poly.pdbx_seq_one_letter_code
_entity_poly.pdbx_strand_id
1 'polypeptide(L)'
;MDRPLDINELYSGKKGDSLFNEPFLPEEMSTESTELMQSWAESLPDERLRAITTALVVENRIDKILSIFLPKYGRLLELSVFGFSSKIRLLEALNLVPIALTSTCHCVRNIRNEFAHNLSKKKLGDISRKHLATLNGLYKAVWKDMSRPAYTIDNVPFVEFFNLSLYCIAGLDKYVANVALMREAISRPEFVEQLRNECSLENKAFVNAIVAKYDHNFVELTDTLNASMDD
;
A
#
# COMPACT_ATOMS: atom_id res chain seq x y z
N MET A 1 -15.29 -27.24 8.38
CA MET A 1 -14.23 -26.85 9.33
C MET A 1 -13.93 -25.39 9.04
N ASP A 2 -14.49 -24.48 9.83
CA ASP A 2 -14.16 -23.06 9.74
C ASP A 2 -12.75 -22.85 10.30
N ARG A 3 -11.79 -22.60 9.41
CA ARG A 3 -10.50 -22.05 9.84
C ARG A 3 -10.80 -20.66 10.39
N PRO A 4 -10.41 -20.34 11.64
CA PRO A 4 -10.57 -18.98 12.14
C PRO A 4 -9.89 -18.02 11.16
N LEU A 5 -10.59 -16.97 10.78
CA LEU A 5 -10.12 -16.01 9.80
C LEU A 5 -8.84 -15.36 10.33
N ASP A 6 -7.71 -15.56 9.66
CA ASP A 6 -6.51 -14.81 10.01
C ASP A 6 -6.74 -13.36 9.55
N ILE A 7 -6.92 -12.46 10.51
CA ILE A 7 -7.15 -11.05 10.25
C ILE A 7 -5.99 -10.43 9.46
N ASN A 8 -4.77 -11.01 9.50
CA ASN A 8 -3.67 -10.56 8.66
C ASN A 8 -3.81 -11.02 7.20
N GLU A 9 -4.43 -12.16 6.92
CA GLU A 9 -4.73 -12.59 5.54
C GLU A 9 -5.64 -11.57 4.84
N LEU A 10 -6.56 -10.92 5.56
CA LEU A 10 -7.45 -9.88 5.02
C LEU A 10 -6.68 -8.68 4.43
N TYR A 11 -5.59 -8.28 5.07
CA TYR A 11 -4.79 -7.12 4.65
C TYR A 11 -3.63 -7.50 3.74
N SER A 12 -3.43 -8.79 3.48
CA SER A 12 -2.31 -9.28 2.70
C SER A 12 -2.54 -9.12 1.19
N GLY A 13 -1.45 -8.87 0.47
CA GLY A 13 -1.38 -8.84 -0.98
C GLY A 13 -0.62 -10.04 -1.54
N LYS A 14 -0.57 -10.13 -2.87
CA LYS A 14 0.25 -11.13 -3.56
C LYS A 14 1.74 -10.80 -3.36
N LYS A 15 2.56 -11.83 -3.10
CA LYS A 15 4.02 -11.69 -2.98
C LYS A 15 4.60 -11.06 -4.26
N GLY A 16 5.44 -10.04 -4.08
CA GLY A 16 6.10 -9.31 -5.16
C GLY A 16 5.30 -8.15 -5.74
N ASP A 17 4.01 -8.01 -5.44
CA ASP A 17 3.21 -6.88 -5.93
C ASP A 17 3.49 -5.60 -5.12
N SER A 18 3.73 -5.74 -3.81
CA SER A 18 4.16 -4.66 -2.90
C SER A 18 5.40 -5.06 -2.10
N LEU A 19 6.14 -4.05 -1.61
CA LEU A 19 7.34 -4.26 -0.80
C LEU A 19 7.04 -5.04 0.47
N PHE A 20 5.91 -4.73 1.11
CA PHE A 20 5.35 -5.54 2.18
C PHE A 20 4.06 -6.19 1.67
N ASN A 21 4.09 -7.50 1.47
CA ASN A 21 2.91 -8.26 1.07
C ASN A 21 1.99 -8.62 2.24
N GLU A 22 2.44 -8.51 3.48
CA GLU A 22 1.64 -8.81 4.69
C GLU A 22 2.09 -7.93 5.87
N PRO A 23 1.20 -7.60 6.82
CA PRO A 23 1.58 -6.97 8.08
C PRO A 23 2.48 -7.87 8.94
N PHE A 24 3.49 -7.31 9.60
CA PHE A 24 4.39 -8.07 10.48
C PHE A 24 3.85 -8.31 11.89
N LEU A 25 3.01 -7.40 12.40
CA LEU A 25 2.51 -7.49 13.78
C LEU A 25 1.08 -8.05 13.83
N PRO A 26 0.83 -9.12 14.60
CA PRO A 26 -0.51 -9.61 14.87
C PRO A 26 -1.25 -8.64 15.83
N GLU A 27 -2.42 -8.19 15.35
CA GLU A 27 -3.58 -7.61 16.05
C GLU A 27 -3.49 -6.41 17.01
N GLU A 28 -2.46 -6.18 17.83
CA GLU A 28 -2.64 -5.31 19.02
C GLU A 28 -2.58 -3.78 18.79
N MET A 29 -2.44 -3.29 17.55
CA MET A 29 -2.06 -1.88 17.32
C MET A 29 -3.12 -0.96 16.68
N SER A 30 -4.38 -1.39 16.51
CA SER A 30 -5.39 -0.58 15.79
C SER A 30 -6.75 -0.37 16.47
N THR A 31 -6.92 -0.69 17.75
CA THR A 31 -8.20 -0.52 18.46
C THR A 31 -8.62 0.95 18.53
N GLU A 32 -7.73 1.86 18.94
CA GLU A 32 -8.07 3.28 19.14
C GLU A 32 -8.67 3.95 17.89
N SER A 33 -8.12 3.66 16.71
CA SER A 33 -8.57 4.26 15.45
C SER A 33 -9.89 3.67 14.95
N THR A 34 -10.09 2.38 15.22
CA THR A 34 -11.30 1.64 14.84
C THR A 34 -12.46 2.00 15.76
N GLU A 35 -12.19 2.08 17.06
CA GLU A 35 -13.12 2.53 18.10
C GLU A 35 -13.53 3.99 17.87
N LEU A 36 -12.59 4.88 17.54
CA LEU A 36 -12.90 6.26 17.19
C LEU A 36 -13.83 6.33 15.96
N MET A 37 -13.55 5.55 14.91
CA MET A 37 -14.40 5.50 13.73
C MET A 37 -15.78 4.88 13.99
N GLN A 38 -15.86 3.84 14.82
CA GLN A 38 -17.15 3.27 15.25
C GLN A 38 -17.95 4.29 16.06
N SER A 39 -17.31 4.98 17.00
CA SER A 39 -17.96 6.03 17.79
C SER A 39 -18.48 7.18 16.91
N TRP A 40 -17.76 7.53 15.84
CA TRP A 40 -18.19 8.55 14.87
C TRP A 40 -19.32 8.05 13.98
N ALA A 41 -19.30 6.77 13.61
CA ALA A 41 -20.39 6.13 12.89
C ALA A 41 -21.66 5.99 13.74
N GLU A 42 -21.57 5.98 15.06
CA GLU A 42 -22.76 6.00 15.90
C GLU A 42 -23.27 7.43 16.12
N SER A 43 -22.38 8.42 16.20
CA SER A 43 -22.71 9.79 16.61
C SER A 43 -23.07 10.78 15.49
N LEU A 44 -22.69 10.55 14.24
CA LEU A 44 -22.92 11.51 13.13
C LEU A 44 -24.12 11.12 12.26
N PRO A 45 -25.37 11.54 12.45
CA PRO A 45 -26.50 11.02 11.64
C PRO A 45 -26.43 11.35 10.13
N ASP A 46 -25.61 12.32 9.74
CA ASP A 46 -25.44 12.75 8.35
C ASP A 46 -24.38 11.90 7.61
N GLU A 47 -24.80 11.13 6.60
CA GLU A 47 -23.92 10.26 5.82
C GLU A 47 -22.86 11.02 5.00
N ARG A 48 -23.18 12.23 4.54
CA ARG A 48 -22.22 13.11 3.85
C ARG A 48 -21.12 13.54 4.80
N LEU A 49 -21.49 13.99 6.00
CA LEU A 49 -20.51 14.39 7.02
C LEU A 49 -19.62 13.20 7.41
N ARG A 50 -20.21 12.01 7.59
CA ARG A 50 -19.45 10.77 7.83
C ARG A 50 -18.44 10.50 6.71
N ALA A 51 -18.85 10.58 5.45
CA ALA A 51 -17.95 10.31 4.32
C ALA A 51 -16.78 11.31 4.24
N ILE A 52 -17.04 12.59 4.54
CA ILE A 52 -16.00 13.62 4.59
C ILE A 52 -15.02 13.36 5.76
N THR A 53 -15.54 13.12 6.97
CA THR A 53 -14.72 12.83 8.14
C THR A 53 -13.89 11.56 7.95
N THR A 54 -14.50 10.52 7.40
CA THR A 54 -13.83 9.25 7.06
C THR A 54 -12.64 9.48 6.13
N ALA A 55 -12.82 10.29 5.08
CA ALA A 55 -11.75 10.63 4.16
C ALA A 55 -10.60 11.37 4.84
N LEU A 56 -10.87 12.24 5.82
CA LEU A 56 -9.82 12.91 6.60
C LEU A 56 -9.01 11.92 7.44
N VAL A 57 -9.66 10.91 8.03
CA VAL A 57 -8.97 9.86 8.78
C VAL A 57 -8.07 9.03 7.86
N VAL A 58 -8.61 8.58 6.73
CA VAL A 58 -7.83 7.82 5.74
C VAL A 58 -6.64 8.64 5.25
N GLU A 59 -6.83 9.92 4.93
CA GLU A 59 -5.75 10.82 4.54
C GLU A 59 -4.68 10.95 5.63
N ASN A 60 -5.09 11.09 6.90
CA ASN A 60 -4.18 11.15 8.03
C ASN A 60 -3.37 9.85 8.23
N ARG A 61 -3.97 8.67 7.97
CA ARG A 61 -3.24 7.39 8.01
C ARG A 61 -2.21 7.27 6.90
N ILE A 62 -2.50 7.78 5.72
CA ILE A 62 -1.50 7.90 4.65
C ILE A 62 -0.38 8.85 5.06
N ASP A 63 -0.69 10.01 5.65
CA ASP A 63 0.32 10.94 6.18
C ASP A 63 1.23 10.27 7.21
N LYS A 64 0.67 9.43 8.10
CA LYS A 64 1.44 8.67 9.09
C LYS A 64 2.45 7.74 8.42
N ILE A 65 2.04 6.92 7.46
CA ILE A 65 2.96 6.02 6.74
C ILE A 65 4.04 6.81 6.00
N LEU A 66 3.63 7.83 5.23
CA LEU A 66 4.56 8.60 4.40
C LEU A 66 5.56 9.41 5.23
N SER A 67 5.14 9.96 6.37
CA SER A 67 6.02 10.71 7.28
C SER A 67 7.07 9.83 7.97
N ILE A 68 6.75 8.55 8.21
CA ILE A 68 7.72 7.58 8.71
C ILE A 68 8.75 7.27 7.63
N PHE A 69 8.29 6.98 6.40
CA PHE A 69 9.20 6.59 5.33
C PHE A 69 10.07 7.74 4.81
N LEU A 70 9.53 8.95 4.69
CA LEU A 70 10.20 10.10 4.07
C LEU A 70 10.72 11.09 5.14
N PRO A 71 12.04 11.18 5.38
CA PRO A 71 12.62 12.02 6.45
C PRO A 71 12.29 13.51 6.36
N LYS A 72 11.90 13.99 5.18
CA LYS A 72 11.56 15.40 4.92
C LYS A 72 10.11 15.56 4.46
N TYR A 73 9.22 14.64 4.85
CA TYR A 73 7.80 14.66 4.47
C TYR A 73 7.12 16.01 4.76
N GLY A 74 7.49 16.69 5.85
CA GLY A 74 6.96 18.01 6.20
C GLY A 74 7.10 19.05 5.08
N ARG A 75 8.17 18.97 4.27
CA ARG A 75 8.35 19.87 3.11
C ARG A 75 7.32 19.64 1.99
N LEU A 76 6.79 18.43 1.88
CA LEU A 76 5.72 18.12 0.93
C LEU A 76 4.39 18.71 1.39
N LEU A 77 4.15 18.78 2.71
CA LEU A 77 2.93 19.37 3.27
C LEU A 77 2.85 20.89 3.08
N GLU A 78 3.98 21.56 2.89
CA GLU A 78 4.06 22.99 2.55
C GLU A 78 3.57 23.29 1.12
N LEU A 79 3.50 22.28 0.24
CA LEU A 79 3.05 22.44 -1.14
C LEU A 79 1.53 22.43 -1.22
N SER A 80 0.94 23.53 -1.72
CA SER A 80 -0.51 23.65 -1.90
C SER A 80 -1.14 22.56 -2.78
N VAL A 81 -0.35 21.95 -3.68
CA VAL A 81 -0.79 20.89 -4.60
C VAL A 81 -0.73 19.48 -3.99
N PHE A 82 -0.15 19.32 -2.81
CA PHE A 82 0.05 18.03 -2.17
C PHE A 82 -1.17 17.60 -1.33
N GLY A 83 -2.30 17.42 -2.03
CA GLY A 83 -3.55 16.96 -1.42
C GLY A 83 -3.73 15.44 -1.44
N PHE A 84 -4.87 14.98 -0.93
CA PHE A 84 -5.23 13.57 -0.77
C PHE A 84 -4.91 12.67 -1.98
N SER A 85 -5.21 13.12 -3.21
CA SER A 85 -4.91 12.32 -4.41
C SER A 85 -3.40 12.11 -4.64
N SER A 86 -2.58 13.12 -4.38
CA SER A 86 -1.12 13.07 -4.57
C SER A 86 -0.49 12.19 -3.50
N LYS A 87 -1.03 12.22 -2.27
CA LYS A 87 -0.61 11.34 -1.17
C LYS A 87 -0.85 9.87 -1.47
N ILE A 88 -2.04 9.50 -1.98
CA ILE A 88 -2.33 8.12 -2.39
C ILE A 88 -1.36 7.66 -3.48
N ARG A 89 -1.15 8.48 -4.51
CA ARG A 89 -0.23 8.16 -5.61
C ARG A 89 1.22 8.03 -5.16
N LEU A 90 1.65 8.85 -4.20
CA LEU A 90 2.98 8.73 -3.62
C LEU A 90 3.13 7.42 -2.84
N LEU A 91 2.12 7.03 -2.07
CA LEU A 91 2.10 5.73 -1.39
C LEU A 91 2.15 4.56 -2.37
N GLU A 92 1.43 4.65 -3.50
CA GLU A 92 1.48 3.66 -4.59
C GLU A 92 2.86 3.61 -5.25
N ALA A 93 3.46 4.77 -5.54
CA ALA A 93 4.77 4.84 -6.18
C ALA A 93 5.89 4.28 -5.31
N LEU A 94 5.79 4.43 -3.99
CA LEU A 94 6.71 3.82 -3.02
C LEU A 94 6.43 2.32 -2.82
N ASN A 95 5.29 1.83 -3.30
CA ASN A 95 4.86 0.45 -3.27
C ASN A 95 4.94 -0.21 -1.88
N LEU A 96 4.66 0.56 -0.82
CA LEU A 96 4.82 0.11 0.57
C LEU A 96 3.71 -0.85 1.02
N VAL A 97 2.51 -0.71 0.46
CA VAL A 97 1.32 -1.45 0.91
C VAL A 97 0.61 -2.11 -0.28
N PRO A 98 -0.18 -3.17 -0.07
CA PRO A 98 -0.94 -3.82 -1.14
C PRO A 98 -1.89 -2.87 -1.87
N ILE A 99 -2.03 -3.08 -3.19
CA ILE A 99 -2.86 -2.28 -4.10
C ILE A 99 -4.34 -2.21 -3.68
N ALA A 100 -4.84 -3.23 -2.97
CA ALA A 100 -6.21 -3.25 -2.45
C ALA A 100 -6.47 -2.09 -1.47
N LEU A 101 -5.48 -1.73 -0.65
CA LEU A 101 -5.58 -0.63 0.30
C LEU A 101 -5.61 0.72 -0.42
N THR A 102 -4.71 0.95 -1.39
CA THR A 102 -4.68 2.23 -2.13
C THR A 102 -5.88 2.38 -3.07
N SER A 103 -6.36 1.29 -3.66
CA SER A 103 -7.61 1.25 -4.42
C SER A 103 -8.81 1.67 -3.57
N THR A 104 -8.86 1.20 -2.32
CA THR A 104 -9.89 1.58 -1.35
C THR A 104 -9.76 3.06 -0.94
N CYS A 105 -8.55 3.56 -0.73
CA CYS A 105 -8.30 4.99 -0.49
C CYS A 105 -8.80 5.86 -1.64
N HIS A 106 -8.56 5.44 -2.89
CA HIS A 106 -9.07 6.11 -4.07
C HIS A 106 -10.61 6.12 -4.11
N CYS A 107 -11.27 5.02 -3.74
CA CYS A 107 -12.72 4.94 -3.61
C CYS A 107 -13.25 5.96 -2.58
N VAL A 108 -12.68 5.97 -1.37
CA VAL A 108 -13.06 6.91 -0.29
C VAL A 108 -12.89 8.36 -0.75
N ARG A 109 -11.75 8.69 -1.37
CA ARG A 109 -11.50 10.03 -1.92
C ARG A 109 -12.53 10.43 -2.97
N ASN A 110 -12.88 9.52 -3.90
CA ASN A 110 -13.85 9.81 -4.95
C ASN A 110 -15.24 10.10 -4.38
N ILE A 111 -15.68 9.30 -3.40
CA ILE A 111 -16.95 9.49 -2.70
C ILE A 111 -16.96 10.83 -1.94
N ARG A 112 -15.90 11.14 -1.19
CA ARG A 112 -15.75 12.45 -0.52
C ARG A 112 -15.83 13.61 -1.50
N ASN A 113 -15.16 13.51 -2.65
CA ASN A 113 -15.17 14.57 -3.65
C ASN A 113 -16.57 14.77 -4.24
N GLU A 114 -17.33 13.69 -4.44
CA GLU A 114 -18.71 13.80 -4.91
C GLU A 114 -19.61 14.54 -3.92
N PHE A 115 -19.48 14.27 -2.62
CA PHE A 115 -20.17 15.03 -1.57
C PHE A 115 -19.67 16.48 -1.42
N ALA A 116 -18.38 16.72 -1.64
CA ALA A 116 -17.81 18.06 -1.55
C ALA A 116 -18.27 18.98 -2.69
N HIS A 117 -18.39 18.43 -3.91
CA HIS A 117 -18.78 19.18 -5.10
C HIS A 117 -20.30 19.23 -5.34
N ASN A 118 -21.07 18.35 -4.70
CA ASN A 118 -22.52 18.31 -4.87
C ASN A 118 -23.26 18.36 -3.53
N LEU A 119 -23.60 19.58 -3.11
CA LEU A 119 -24.28 19.85 -1.84
C LEU A 119 -25.69 19.25 -1.76
N SER A 120 -26.31 18.87 -2.88
CA SER A 120 -27.66 18.28 -2.92
C SER A 120 -27.70 16.80 -2.51
N LYS A 121 -26.55 16.11 -2.53
CA LYS A 121 -26.44 14.71 -2.15
C LYS A 121 -26.33 14.58 -0.64
N LYS A 122 -27.21 13.76 -0.04
CA LYS A 122 -27.30 13.58 1.41
C LYS A 122 -26.98 12.16 1.85
N LYS A 123 -27.18 11.17 0.97
CA LYS A 123 -26.96 9.76 1.25
C LYS A 123 -25.93 9.14 0.31
N LEU A 124 -25.26 8.06 0.74
CA LEU A 124 -24.38 7.25 -0.10
C LEU A 124 -25.13 6.67 -1.30
N GLY A 125 -26.43 6.38 -1.15
CA GLY A 125 -27.28 5.96 -2.27
C GLY A 125 -27.47 7.02 -3.37
N ASP A 126 -27.23 8.30 -3.08
CA ASP A 126 -27.43 9.41 -4.02
C ASP A 126 -26.19 9.69 -4.89
N ILE A 127 -25.09 8.99 -4.64
CA ILE A 127 -23.84 9.18 -5.39
C ILE A 127 -23.93 8.53 -6.79
N SER A 128 -22.99 8.86 -7.66
CA SER A 128 -23.00 8.42 -9.04
C SER A 128 -22.96 6.89 -9.14
N ARG A 129 -23.67 6.33 -10.14
CA ARG A 129 -23.64 4.88 -10.41
C ARG A 129 -22.22 4.35 -10.62
N LYS A 130 -21.33 5.18 -11.18
CA LYS A 130 -19.91 4.86 -11.34
C LYS A 130 -19.24 4.59 -9.98
N HIS A 131 -19.39 5.51 -9.03
CA HIS A 131 -18.79 5.35 -7.70
C HIS A 131 -19.46 4.23 -6.89
N LEU A 132 -20.77 4.04 -7.01
CA LEU A 132 -21.47 2.87 -6.42
C LEU A 132 -20.94 1.54 -6.97
N ALA A 133 -20.74 1.45 -8.29
CA ALA A 133 -20.19 0.24 -8.91
C ALA A 133 -18.75 -0.03 -8.45
N THR A 134 -17.92 1.01 -8.35
CA THR A 134 -16.55 0.88 -7.81
C THR A 134 -16.57 0.42 -6.35
N LEU A 135 -17.42 1.03 -5.52
CA LEU A 135 -17.58 0.67 -4.11
C LEU A 135 -17.96 -0.80 -3.96
N ASN A 136 -19.01 -1.23 -4.65
CA ASN A 136 -19.52 -2.60 -4.59
C ASN A 136 -18.50 -3.61 -5.12
N GLY A 137 -17.78 -3.27 -6.20
CA GLY A 137 -16.73 -4.12 -6.78
C GLY A 137 -15.57 -4.34 -5.81
N LEU A 138 -15.08 -3.27 -5.18
CA LEU A 138 -14.02 -3.37 -4.16
C LEU A 138 -14.48 -4.12 -2.92
N TYR A 139 -15.70 -3.86 -2.45
CA TYR A 139 -16.26 -4.56 -1.28
C TYR A 139 -16.31 -6.07 -1.54
N LYS A 140 -16.80 -6.49 -2.71
CA LYS A 140 -16.80 -7.90 -3.11
C LYS A 140 -15.40 -8.49 -3.25
N ALA A 141 -14.43 -7.71 -3.71
CA ALA A 141 -13.06 -8.19 -3.87
C ALA A 141 -12.38 -8.43 -2.51
N VAL A 142 -12.58 -7.53 -1.54
CA VAL A 142 -12.00 -7.64 -0.20
C VAL A 142 -12.67 -8.75 0.63
N TRP A 143 -13.99 -8.90 0.53
CA TRP A 143 -14.75 -9.91 1.28
C TRP A 143 -15.11 -11.16 0.47
N LYS A 144 -14.36 -11.48 -0.59
CA LYS A 144 -14.69 -12.55 -1.55
C LYS A 144 -14.99 -13.91 -0.90
N ASP A 145 -14.25 -14.24 0.16
CA ASP A 145 -14.33 -15.53 0.86
C ASP A 145 -14.96 -15.43 2.26
N MET A 146 -15.50 -14.26 2.61
CA MET A 146 -16.21 -14.03 3.86
C MET A 146 -17.72 -14.05 3.64
N SER A 147 -18.43 -14.75 4.53
CA SER A 147 -19.88 -14.65 4.63
C SER A 147 -20.26 -13.18 4.75
N ARG A 148 -20.99 -12.64 3.76
CA ARG A 148 -21.52 -11.27 3.85
C ARG A 148 -22.29 -11.17 5.16
N PRO A 149 -22.01 -10.16 6.01
CA PRO A 149 -22.83 -9.98 7.19
C PRO A 149 -24.26 -9.68 6.71
N ALA A 150 -25.25 -10.29 7.37
CA ALA A 150 -26.64 -10.12 6.99
C ALA A 150 -27.07 -8.66 7.30
N TYR A 151 -27.41 -7.90 6.27
CA TYR A 151 -27.93 -6.53 6.43
C TYR A 151 -29.32 -6.42 5.81
N THR A 152 -30.16 -5.53 6.36
CA THR A 152 -31.41 -5.11 5.75
C THR A 152 -31.12 -4.37 4.43
N ILE A 153 -31.97 -4.56 3.41
CA ILE A 153 -31.76 -4.10 2.03
C ILE A 153 -31.62 -2.56 1.94
N ASP A 154 -32.13 -1.82 2.93
CA ASP A 154 -32.35 -0.37 2.84
C ASP A 154 -31.12 0.53 3.09
N ASN A 155 -29.91 -0.01 3.32
CA ASN A 155 -28.71 0.85 3.41
C ASN A 155 -27.39 0.22 2.95
N VAL A 156 -27.45 -0.63 1.92
CA VAL A 156 -26.28 -1.37 1.40
C VAL A 156 -25.08 -0.45 1.07
N PRO A 157 -25.24 0.68 0.33
CA PRO A 157 -24.10 1.52 -0.01
C PRO A 157 -23.39 2.13 1.21
N PHE A 158 -24.14 2.50 2.25
CA PHE A 158 -23.57 3.03 3.48
C PHE A 158 -22.71 1.98 4.18
N VAL A 159 -23.24 0.77 4.34
CA VAL A 159 -22.55 -0.34 5.02
C VAL A 159 -21.29 -0.77 4.26
N GLU A 160 -21.38 -0.88 2.93
CA GLU A 160 -20.22 -1.18 2.07
C GLU A 160 -19.13 -0.12 2.20
N PHE A 161 -19.50 1.16 2.16
CA PHE A 161 -18.58 2.28 2.33
C PHE A 161 -17.92 2.25 3.72
N PHE A 162 -18.71 2.06 4.77
CA PHE A 162 -18.20 2.05 6.13
C PHE A 162 -17.21 0.90 6.37
N ASN A 163 -17.57 -0.31 5.97
CA ASN A 163 -16.69 -1.48 6.11
C ASN A 163 -15.40 -1.32 5.30
N LEU A 164 -15.48 -0.87 4.04
CA LEU A 164 -14.27 -0.61 3.24
C LEU A 164 -13.39 0.47 3.88
N SER A 165 -14.01 1.47 4.49
CA SER A 165 -13.29 2.53 5.18
C SER A 165 -12.58 2.00 6.41
N LEU A 166 -13.23 1.18 7.24
CA LEU A 166 -12.59 0.48 8.35
C LEU A 166 -11.44 -0.42 7.87
N TYR A 167 -11.67 -1.19 6.80
CA TYR A 167 -10.65 -2.03 6.18
C TYR A 167 -9.41 -1.21 5.78
N CYS A 168 -9.57 -0.09 5.08
CA CYS A 168 -8.41 0.69 4.67
C CYS A 168 -7.71 1.37 5.86
N ILE A 169 -8.44 1.82 6.88
CA ILE A 169 -7.85 2.44 8.08
C ILE A 169 -7.05 1.41 8.87
N ALA A 170 -7.66 0.28 9.21
CA ALA A 170 -7.00 -0.78 9.95
C ALA A 170 -5.83 -1.38 9.17
N GLY A 171 -5.99 -1.56 7.85
CA GLY A 171 -4.92 -2.01 6.97
C GLY A 171 -3.74 -1.05 6.95
N LEU A 172 -3.97 0.25 6.72
CA LEU A 172 -2.90 1.26 6.73
C LEU A 172 -2.19 1.29 8.09
N ASP A 173 -2.92 1.26 9.21
CA ASP A 173 -2.32 1.24 10.55
C ASP A 173 -1.46 -0.01 10.79
N LYS A 174 -1.87 -1.18 10.28
CA LYS A 174 -1.07 -2.41 10.36
C LYS A 174 0.27 -2.30 9.62
N TYR A 175 0.33 -1.59 8.49
CA TYR A 175 1.58 -1.39 7.73
C TYR A 175 2.50 -0.31 8.31
N VAL A 176 2.03 0.51 9.27
CA VAL A 176 2.87 1.50 9.98
C VAL A 176 4.09 0.84 10.59
N ALA A 177 3.91 -0.30 11.26
CA ALA A 177 5.01 -1.01 11.91
C ALA A 177 6.05 -1.53 10.91
N ASN A 178 5.60 -2.11 9.80
CA ASN A 178 6.48 -2.58 8.72
C ASN A 178 7.37 -1.44 8.21
N VAL A 179 6.75 -0.29 7.93
CA VAL A 179 7.44 0.88 7.38
C VAL A 179 8.38 1.49 8.42
N ALA A 180 8.00 1.53 9.69
CA ALA A 180 8.84 2.01 10.78
C ALA A 180 10.09 1.14 10.97
N LEU A 181 9.93 -0.18 11.05
CA LEU A 181 11.03 -1.12 11.19
C LEU A 181 12.00 -1.03 10.01
N MET A 182 11.48 -0.94 8.79
CA MET A 182 12.33 -0.79 7.61
C MET A 182 13.05 0.55 7.59
N ARG A 183 12.36 1.66 7.91
CA ARG A 183 12.99 2.97 8.00
C ARG A 183 14.12 2.98 9.02
N GLU A 184 13.91 2.37 10.18
CA GLU A 184 14.94 2.22 11.20
C GLU A 184 16.13 1.41 10.66
N ALA A 185 15.87 0.24 10.07
CA ALA A 185 16.89 -0.63 9.51
C ALA A 185 17.76 0.10 8.46
N ILE A 186 17.15 0.80 7.50
CA ILE A 186 17.91 1.51 6.46
C ILE A 186 18.61 2.78 6.96
N SER A 187 18.31 3.24 8.19
CA SER A 187 18.97 4.40 8.81
C SER A 187 20.22 4.02 9.60
N ARG A 188 20.43 2.73 9.86
CA ARG A 188 21.58 2.22 10.62
C ARG A 188 22.86 2.38 9.79
N PRO A 189 23.98 2.88 10.37
CA PRO A 189 25.25 2.97 9.64
C PRO A 189 25.72 1.63 9.06
N GLU A 190 25.42 0.53 9.77
CA GLU A 190 25.72 -0.84 9.37
C GLU A 190 25.05 -1.22 8.05
N PHE A 191 23.88 -0.67 7.75
CA PHE A 191 23.16 -0.94 6.50
C PHE A 191 23.94 -0.43 5.29
N VAL A 192 24.50 0.78 5.36
CA VAL A 192 25.29 1.35 4.26
C VAL A 192 26.58 0.56 4.05
N GLU A 193 27.21 0.11 5.14
CA GLU A 193 28.41 -0.72 5.05
C GLU A 193 28.11 -2.11 4.49
N GLN A 194 26.98 -2.71 4.87
CA GLN A 194 26.50 -3.96 4.28
C GLN A 194 26.29 -3.81 2.77
N LEU A 195 25.58 -2.77 2.33
CA LEU A 195 25.36 -2.51 0.90
C LEU A 195 26.68 -2.28 0.14
N ARG A 196 27.65 -1.60 0.75
CA ARG A 196 28.98 -1.41 0.15
C ARG A 196 29.67 -2.75 -0.09
N ASN A 197 29.60 -3.66 0.88
CA ASN A 197 30.21 -4.98 0.79
C ASN A 197 29.52 -5.85 -0.26
N GLU A 198 28.20 -5.86 -0.30
CA GLU A 198 27.42 -6.57 -1.32
C GLU A 198 27.74 -6.08 -2.74
N CYS A 199 27.72 -4.76 -2.97
CA CYS A 199 28.12 -4.15 -4.25
C CYS A 199 29.55 -4.53 -4.67
N SER A 200 30.49 -4.58 -3.72
CA SER A 200 31.88 -4.95 -3.98
C SER A 200 32.01 -6.41 -4.41
N LEU A 201 31.26 -7.32 -3.77
CA LEU A 201 31.23 -8.74 -4.13
C LEU A 201 30.62 -8.96 -5.51
N GLU A 202 29.50 -8.32 -5.81
CA GLU A 202 28.86 -8.40 -7.13
C GLU A 202 29.78 -7.86 -8.23
N ASN A 203 30.42 -6.71 -8.01
CA ASN A 203 31.37 -6.15 -8.96
C ASN A 203 32.57 -7.08 -9.21
N LYS A 204 33.12 -7.70 -8.16
CA LYS A 204 34.20 -8.69 -8.32
C LYS A 204 33.74 -9.91 -9.10
N ALA A 205 32.55 -10.43 -8.81
CA ALA A 205 31.98 -11.56 -9.55
C ALA A 205 31.77 -11.23 -11.03
N PHE A 206 31.27 -10.02 -11.32
CA PHE A 206 31.09 -9.51 -12.68
C PHE A 206 32.41 -9.39 -13.44
N VAL A 207 33.42 -8.76 -12.83
CA VAL A 207 34.76 -8.62 -13.44
C VAL A 207 35.40 -10.00 -13.69
N ASN A 208 35.32 -10.91 -12.72
CA ASN A 208 35.85 -12.27 -12.88
C ASN A 208 35.15 -13.03 -14.02
N ALA A 209 33.83 -12.89 -14.16
CA ALA A 209 33.09 -13.50 -15.26
C ALA A 209 33.50 -12.93 -16.63
N ILE A 210 33.79 -11.63 -16.71
CA ILE A 210 34.37 -11.00 -17.90
C ILE A 210 35.76 -11.58 -18.18
N VAL A 211 36.67 -11.57 -17.21
CA VAL A 211 38.03 -12.08 -17.39
C VAL A 211 38.02 -13.53 -17.85
N ALA A 212 37.26 -14.42 -17.20
CA ALA A 212 37.14 -15.82 -17.60
C ALA A 212 36.61 -16.00 -19.03
N LYS A 213 35.69 -15.13 -19.48
CA LYS A 213 35.16 -15.15 -20.84
C LYS A 213 36.20 -14.72 -21.89
N TYR A 214 37.09 -13.78 -21.54
CA TYR A 214 38.13 -13.30 -22.45
C TYR A 214 39.43 -14.13 -22.39
N ASP A 215 39.76 -14.76 -21.26
CA ASP A 215 40.87 -15.71 -21.16
C ASP A 215 40.63 -16.95 -22.04
N HIS A 216 39.39 -17.46 -22.12
CA HIS A 216 39.05 -18.55 -23.04
C HIS A 216 39.20 -18.16 -24.52
N ASN A 217 38.83 -16.93 -24.88
CA ASN A 217 39.01 -16.44 -26.26
C ASN A 217 40.49 -16.21 -26.61
N PHE A 218 41.34 -15.86 -25.64
CA PHE A 218 42.76 -15.64 -25.91
C PHE A 218 43.50 -16.96 -26.17
N VAL A 219 43.14 -18.03 -25.47
CA VAL A 219 43.72 -19.39 -25.66
C VAL A 219 43.33 -19.97 -27.03
N GLU A 220 42.06 -19.86 -27.44
CA GLU A 220 41.61 -20.36 -28.75
C GLU A 220 42.28 -19.61 -29.93
N LEU A 221 42.51 -18.30 -29.81
CA LEU A 221 43.20 -17.49 -30.81
C LEU A 221 44.69 -17.85 -30.91
N THR A 222 45.37 -18.14 -29.80
CA THR A 222 46.77 -18.57 -29.83
C THR A 222 46.95 -19.97 -30.41
N ASP A 223 46.01 -20.89 -30.17
CA ASP A 223 46.09 -22.24 -30.71
C ASP A 223 45.78 -22.28 -32.22
N THR A 224 44.87 -21.43 -32.71
CA THR A 224 44.63 -21.28 -34.16
C THR A 224 45.76 -20.55 -34.89
N LEU A 225 46.38 -19.55 -34.26
CA LEU A 225 47.55 -18.86 -34.84
C LEU A 225 48.78 -19.78 -34.92
N ASN A 226 49.06 -20.54 -33.86
CA ASN A 226 50.20 -21.48 -33.85
C ASN A 226 49.99 -22.64 -34.84
N ALA A 227 48.77 -23.17 -34.98
CA ALA A 227 48.46 -24.20 -35.97
C ALA A 227 48.54 -23.72 -37.43
N SER A 228 48.48 -22.40 -37.68
CA SER A 228 48.59 -21.80 -39.02
C SER A 228 50.01 -21.35 -39.41
N MET A 229 50.97 -21.44 -38.49
CA MET A 229 52.38 -21.09 -38.72
C MET A 229 53.30 -22.32 -38.88
N ASP A 230 52.76 -23.54 -38.68
CA ASP A 230 53.46 -24.82 -38.83
C ASP A 230 53.16 -25.54 -40.17
N ASP A 231 52.39 -24.91 -41.08
CA ASP A 231 52.16 -25.34 -42.49
C ASP A 231 52.91 -24.40 -43.47
#